data_AF-A0AAA9T436-F1
#
_entry.id   AF-A0AAA9T436-F1
#
_cell.length_a   1.000
_cell.length_b   1.000
_cell.length_c   1.000
_cell.angle_alpha   90.00
_cell.angle_beta   90.00
_cell.angle_gamma   90.00
#
_symmetry.space_group_name_H-M   'P 1'
#
loop_
_entity.id
_entity.type
_entity.pdbx_description
1 polymer ?
#
loop_
_entity_poly.entity_id
_entity_poly.type
_entity_poly.pdbx_seq_one_letter_code
_entity_poly.pdbx_strand_id
1 'polypeptide(L)'
;MVISQIFVSVLLESHPQKTSVLFSRSRSEGTAVRRYPSSKEPLLEKMVMGLSPLFLVFMLGLGLTPLTLAEDDHRYRHFLIQHYDRSPKGRDNKYCETMMEKRHLTKPCKSINTFVHGNKNDIKDICKDKNGKPYGGNLRISKSPFQVTICKHKGGSTRPPCHYKATKDYRVIVIGCEKGWPVHFMSPLSLHTSSPELVLLFLRSISPLHRGNIHC
;
A
#
# COMPACT_ATOMS: atom_id res chain seq x y z
N MET A 1 -31.77 -6.26 9.84
CA MET A 1 -30.43 -6.32 9.21
C MET A 1 -29.43 -6.96 10.17
N VAL A 2 -29.45 -8.30 10.32
CA VAL A 2 -28.54 -9.04 11.26
C VAL A 2 -28.19 -10.46 10.75
N ILE A 3 -29.12 -11.15 10.07
CA ILE A 3 -29.08 -12.61 9.84
C ILE A 3 -27.90 -13.11 8.98
N SER A 4 -27.30 -12.26 8.13
CA SER A 4 -26.40 -12.71 7.04
C SER A 4 -24.97 -13.10 7.45
N GLN A 5 -24.53 -12.93 8.71
CA GLN A 5 -23.15 -13.24 9.11
C GLN A 5 -22.93 -14.65 9.70
N ILE A 6 -23.99 -15.41 9.98
CA ILE A 6 -23.88 -16.73 10.62
C ILE A 6 -23.32 -17.81 9.65
N PHE A 7 -23.60 -17.69 8.35
CA PHE A 7 -23.27 -18.72 7.35
C PHE A 7 -21.80 -18.81 6.92
N VAL A 8 -20.93 -17.87 7.33
CA VAL A 8 -19.54 -17.81 6.84
C VAL A 8 -18.60 -18.77 7.60
N SER A 9 -19.00 -19.25 8.78
CA SER A 9 -18.11 -19.99 9.70
C SER A 9 -18.14 -21.51 9.56
N VAL A 10 -18.91 -22.08 8.62
CA VAL A 10 -19.12 -23.54 8.51
C VAL A 10 -18.99 -24.02 7.06
N LEU A 11 -17.76 -24.02 6.54
CA LEU A 11 -17.20 -25.13 5.74
C LEU A 11 -15.69 -24.96 5.58
N LEU A 12 -14.92 -25.74 6.34
CA LEU A 12 -13.48 -25.95 6.18
C LEU A 12 -13.20 -27.46 6.26
N GLU A 13 -12.01 -27.86 5.80
CA GLU A 13 -11.44 -29.21 5.91
C GLU A 13 -12.10 -30.35 5.09
N SER A 14 -11.51 -30.69 3.93
CA SER A 14 -11.02 -32.06 3.65
C SER A 14 -10.23 -32.19 2.33
N HIS A 15 -9.10 -32.88 2.41
CA HIS A 15 -8.29 -33.52 1.34
C HIS A 15 -8.24 -35.04 1.65
N PRO A 16 -7.69 -35.98 0.84
CA PRO A 16 -6.91 -35.89 -0.42
C PRO A 16 -7.55 -36.79 -1.55
N GLN A 17 -6.93 -37.47 -2.56
CA GLN A 17 -5.55 -37.68 -3.08
C GLN A 17 -5.58 -38.13 -4.59
N LYS A 18 -4.56 -38.88 -5.02
CA LYS A 18 -4.32 -39.75 -6.21
C LYS A 18 -5.55 -40.46 -6.83
N THR A 19 -5.54 -40.90 -8.10
CA THR A 19 -4.51 -41.71 -8.80
C THR A 19 -4.28 -41.39 -10.30
N SER A 20 -3.26 -42.04 -10.89
CA SER A 20 -2.79 -41.95 -12.29
C SER A 20 -3.21 -43.14 -13.15
N VAL A 21 -3.39 -42.95 -14.48
CA VAL A 21 -3.51 -44.02 -15.48
C VAL A 21 -2.63 -43.73 -16.70
N LEU A 22 -2.12 -44.78 -17.36
CA LEU A 22 -1.14 -44.73 -18.44
C LEU A 22 -1.75 -44.56 -19.84
N PHE A 23 -0.90 -44.21 -20.82
CA PHE A 23 -1.23 -44.08 -22.24
C PHE A 23 -0.92 -45.38 -23.00
N SER A 24 -1.80 -45.81 -23.91
CA SER A 24 -1.58 -46.93 -24.84
C SER A 24 -2.31 -46.70 -26.18
N ARG A 25 -1.76 -47.22 -27.28
CA ARG A 25 -2.20 -46.91 -28.67
C ARG A 25 -2.21 -48.16 -29.54
N SER A 26 -3.26 -48.35 -30.33
CA SER A 26 -3.38 -49.38 -31.38
C SER A 26 -4.04 -48.80 -32.67
N ARG A 27 -4.21 -49.62 -33.71
CA ARG A 27 -4.35 -49.20 -35.14
C ARG A 27 -5.28 -50.15 -35.92
N SER A 28 -5.70 -49.74 -37.13
CA SER A 28 -6.30 -50.53 -38.25
C SER A 28 -7.79 -50.90 -38.11
N GLU A 29 -8.61 -51.13 -39.16
CA GLU A 29 -8.67 -50.65 -40.58
C GLU A 29 -10.04 -51.07 -41.19
N GLY A 30 -10.54 -50.35 -42.22
CA GLY A 30 -11.78 -50.71 -42.96
C GLY A 30 -13.11 -50.54 -42.17
N THR A 31 -14.32 -50.63 -42.75
CA THR A 31 -14.80 -50.70 -44.15
C THR A 31 -16.23 -50.07 -44.20
N ALA A 32 -16.85 -49.83 -45.38
CA ALA A 32 -18.04 -48.97 -45.52
C ALA A 32 -19.38 -49.68 -45.91
N VAL A 33 -20.53 -48.98 -45.78
CA VAL A 33 -21.70 -48.87 -46.73
C VAL A 33 -23.12 -48.70 -46.07
N ARG A 34 -23.80 -47.59 -46.43
CA ARG A 34 -25.28 -47.27 -46.54
C ARG A 34 -26.33 -47.52 -45.40
N ARG A 35 -26.83 -46.40 -44.85
CA ARG A 35 -28.25 -45.86 -44.90
C ARG A 35 -29.47 -46.82 -44.80
N TYR A 36 -30.33 -46.68 -43.77
CA TYR A 36 -31.62 -45.92 -43.73
C TYR A 36 -32.11 -45.78 -42.24
N PRO A 37 -33.36 -45.40 -41.81
CA PRO A 37 -33.54 -44.12 -41.09
C PRO A 37 -34.40 -44.13 -39.80
N SER A 38 -34.63 -42.91 -39.27
CA SER A 38 -35.89 -42.44 -38.65
C SER A 38 -36.38 -43.05 -37.32
N SER A 39 -36.08 -42.34 -36.23
CA SER A 39 -37.13 -41.82 -35.34
C SER A 39 -36.69 -40.48 -34.72
N LYS A 40 -37.61 -39.77 -34.04
CA LYS A 40 -37.39 -38.44 -33.44
C LYS A 40 -37.07 -38.57 -31.95
N GLU A 41 -36.26 -37.65 -31.41
CA GLU A 41 -36.73 -36.62 -30.45
C GLU A 41 -35.60 -35.64 -30.06
N PRO A 42 -35.87 -34.32 -29.87
CA PRO A 42 -34.84 -33.32 -29.61
C PRO A 42 -34.72 -32.95 -28.12
N LEU A 43 -33.98 -33.76 -27.35
CA LEU A 43 -33.81 -33.55 -25.89
C LEU A 43 -32.44 -33.06 -25.41
N LEU A 44 -31.44 -32.88 -26.29
CA LEU A 44 -30.12 -32.37 -25.88
C LEU A 44 -29.99 -30.83 -25.97
N GLU A 45 -30.63 -30.21 -26.95
CA GLU A 45 -30.54 -28.75 -27.22
C GLU A 45 -31.23 -27.85 -26.18
N LYS A 46 -32.01 -28.41 -25.23
CA LYS A 46 -32.82 -27.61 -24.30
C LYS A 46 -32.15 -27.26 -22.97
N MET A 47 -31.11 -27.99 -22.54
CA MET A 47 -30.41 -27.68 -21.28
C MET A 47 -29.44 -26.49 -21.39
N VAL A 48 -28.99 -26.14 -22.60
CA VAL A 48 -28.00 -25.06 -22.83
C VAL A 48 -28.62 -23.64 -22.79
N MET A 49 -29.95 -23.51 -22.79
CA MET A 49 -30.63 -22.20 -22.71
C MET A 49 -31.29 -21.88 -21.36
N GLY A 50 -31.32 -22.83 -20.40
CA GLY A 50 -32.08 -22.67 -19.14
C GLY A 50 -31.38 -21.88 -18.01
N LEU A 51 -30.04 -21.83 -17.99
CA LEU A 51 -29.27 -21.28 -16.86
C LEU A 51 -28.75 -19.85 -17.08
N SER A 52 -28.96 -19.28 -18.27
CA SER A 52 -28.22 -18.09 -18.73
C SER A 52 -28.55 -16.78 -18.00
N PRO A 53 -29.83 -16.35 -17.80
CA PRO A 53 -30.13 -14.99 -17.35
C PRO A 53 -29.59 -14.66 -15.95
N LEU A 54 -29.81 -15.53 -14.97
CA LEU A 54 -29.37 -15.31 -13.60
C LEU A 54 -27.84 -15.43 -13.46
N PHE A 55 -27.20 -16.33 -14.21
CA PHE A 55 -25.75 -16.49 -14.19
C PHE A 55 -25.03 -15.29 -14.82
N LEU A 56 -25.58 -14.74 -15.92
CA LEU A 56 -25.10 -13.49 -16.51
C LEU A 56 -25.26 -12.30 -15.56
N VAL A 57 -26.40 -12.18 -14.86
CA VAL A 57 -26.60 -11.14 -13.84
C VAL A 57 -25.61 -11.30 -12.67
N PHE A 58 -25.31 -12.52 -12.25
CA PHE A 58 -24.32 -12.79 -11.19
C PHE A 58 -22.90 -12.37 -11.62
N MET A 59 -22.51 -12.67 -12.85
CA MET A 59 -21.21 -12.26 -13.42
C MET A 59 -21.12 -10.74 -13.62
N LEU A 60 -22.19 -10.07 -14.06
CA LEU A 60 -22.26 -8.60 -14.10
C LEU A 60 -22.15 -7.99 -12.68
N GLY A 61 -22.78 -8.61 -11.68
CA GLY A 61 -22.74 -8.17 -10.29
C GLY A 61 -21.35 -8.22 -9.66
N LEU A 62 -20.59 -9.28 -9.91
CA LEU A 62 -19.21 -9.41 -9.41
C LEU A 62 -18.20 -8.47 -10.12
N GLY A 63 -18.49 -8.09 -11.37
CA GLY A 63 -17.64 -7.18 -12.15
C GLY A 63 -17.56 -5.74 -11.64
N LEU A 64 -18.46 -5.32 -10.74
CA LEU A 64 -18.55 -3.94 -10.23
C LEU A 64 -17.76 -3.69 -8.93
N THR A 65 -16.66 -4.40 -8.70
CA THR A 65 -15.69 -4.02 -7.67
C THR A 65 -14.72 -2.96 -8.23
N PRO A 66 -14.72 -1.70 -7.72
CA PRO A 66 -13.87 -0.65 -8.26
C PRO A 66 -12.41 -0.88 -7.84
N LEU A 67 -11.62 -1.44 -8.76
CA LEU A 67 -10.18 -1.76 -8.64
C LEU A 67 -9.35 -0.66 -7.96
N THR A 68 -9.77 0.59 -8.12
CA THR A 68 -9.22 1.81 -7.49
C THR A 68 -8.99 1.75 -5.97
N LEU A 69 -9.74 0.94 -5.21
CA LEU A 69 -9.59 0.84 -3.75
C LEU A 69 -8.35 0.05 -3.31
N ALA A 70 -7.91 -0.92 -4.11
CA ALA A 70 -6.78 -1.79 -3.76
C ALA A 70 -5.42 -1.08 -3.92
N GLU A 71 -5.31 -0.21 -4.93
CA GLU A 71 -4.09 0.55 -5.22
C GLU A 71 -3.78 1.60 -4.13
N ASP A 72 -4.82 2.24 -3.61
CA ASP A 72 -4.73 3.28 -2.57
C ASP A 72 -4.15 2.74 -1.27
N ASP A 73 -4.59 1.54 -0.84
CA ASP A 73 -4.03 0.92 0.37
C ASP A 73 -2.55 0.61 0.16
N HIS A 74 -2.12 0.09 -0.98
CA HIS A 74 -0.70 -0.24 -1.19
C HIS A 74 0.21 0.99 -1.01
N ARG A 75 -0.12 2.12 -1.65
CA ARG A 75 0.72 3.33 -1.58
C ARG A 75 0.65 4.00 -0.19
N TYR A 76 -0.51 4.00 0.45
CA TYR A 76 -0.65 4.47 1.83
C TYR A 76 0.08 3.57 2.84
N ARG A 77 -0.03 2.25 2.71
CA ARG A 77 0.68 1.25 3.51
C ARG A 77 2.19 1.38 3.33
N HIS A 78 2.67 1.62 2.12
CA HIS A 78 4.07 1.91 1.85
C HIS A 78 4.54 3.20 2.56
N PHE A 79 3.77 4.30 2.45
CA PHE A 79 4.04 5.53 3.21
C PHE A 79 4.15 5.26 4.72
N LEU A 80 3.24 4.49 5.30
CA LEU A 80 3.26 4.16 6.74
C LEU A 80 4.47 3.29 7.13
N ILE A 81 4.82 2.30 6.31
CA ILE A 81 6.00 1.45 6.50
C ILE A 81 7.27 2.31 6.50
N GLN A 82 7.39 3.28 5.58
CA GLN A 82 8.57 4.14 5.53
C GLN A 82 8.56 5.27 6.59
N HIS A 83 7.40 5.85 6.92
CA HIS A 83 7.33 7.17 7.57
C HIS A 83 6.50 7.27 8.85
N TYR A 84 5.83 6.20 9.34
CA TYR A 84 5.03 6.27 10.57
C TYR A 84 5.54 5.33 11.68
N ASP A 85 5.64 5.85 12.90
CA ASP A 85 5.89 5.06 14.10
C ASP A 85 5.22 5.68 15.34
N ARG A 86 4.14 5.06 15.85
CA ARG A 86 3.18 5.68 16.79
C ARG A 86 3.83 6.24 18.06
N SER A 87 4.65 5.44 18.72
CA SER A 87 5.21 5.73 20.05
C SER A 87 6.64 5.15 20.17
N PRO A 88 7.65 5.90 19.70
CA PRO A 88 9.04 5.45 19.70
C PRO A 88 9.65 5.46 21.11
N LYS A 89 10.55 4.52 21.39
CA LYS A 89 11.45 4.57 22.56
C LYS A 89 12.82 5.12 22.13
N GLY A 90 13.45 5.93 22.98
CA GLY A 90 14.78 6.52 22.74
C GLY A 90 14.82 7.68 21.72
N ARG A 91 14.35 7.43 20.48
CA ARG A 91 14.50 8.34 19.31
C ARG A 91 15.97 8.74 19.05
N ASP A 92 16.89 7.83 19.30
CA ASP A 92 18.34 7.99 19.23
C ASP A 92 18.96 7.27 18.00
N ASN A 93 20.29 7.23 17.90
CA ASN A 93 20.98 6.57 16.79
C ASN A 93 20.59 5.08 16.67
N LYS A 94 20.48 4.38 17.81
CA LYS A 94 20.12 2.96 17.88
C LYS A 94 18.68 2.73 17.42
N TYR A 95 17.74 3.57 17.83
CA TYR A 95 16.38 3.61 17.30
C TYR A 95 16.39 3.74 15.77
N CYS A 96 17.17 4.68 15.22
CA CYS A 96 17.27 4.84 13.77
C CYS A 96 17.85 3.59 13.08
N GLU A 97 18.94 3.02 13.58
CA GLU A 97 19.57 1.84 12.98
C GLU A 97 18.61 0.63 12.99
N THR A 98 18.00 0.31 14.14
CA THR A 98 17.00 -0.76 14.28
C THR A 98 15.73 -0.51 13.44
N MET A 99 15.23 0.73 13.38
CA MET A 99 14.00 1.03 12.64
C MET A 99 14.20 1.08 11.13
N MET A 100 15.34 1.58 10.66
CA MET A 100 15.65 1.55 9.23
C MET A 100 15.78 0.11 8.72
N GLU A 101 16.37 -0.79 9.52
CA GLU A 101 16.39 -2.23 9.21
C GLU A 101 14.99 -2.87 9.26
N LYS A 102 14.23 -2.64 10.36
CA LYS A 102 12.86 -3.18 10.55
C LYS A 102 11.85 -2.71 9.50
N ARG A 103 12.12 -1.60 8.80
CA ARG A 103 11.31 -1.10 7.67
C ARG A 103 11.93 -1.39 6.29
N HIS A 104 12.99 -2.20 6.24
CA HIS A 104 13.71 -2.62 5.04
C HIS A 104 14.33 -1.46 4.22
N LEU A 105 14.76 -0.39 4.89
CA LEU A 105 15.35 0.82 4.30
C LEU A 105 16.89 0.80 4.29
N THR A 106 17.48 -0.41 4.29
CA THR A 106 18.92 -0.67 4.40
C THR A 106 19.54 -1.36 3.19
N LYS A 107 18.74 -1.73 2.17
CA LYS A 107 19.23 -2.39 0.95
C LYS A 107 18.66 -1.69 -0.30
N PRO A 108 19.29 -0.60 -0.80
CA PRO A 108 20.46 0.09 -0.26
C PRO A 108 20.15 0.94 0.99
N CYS A 109 21.19 1.44 1.67
CA CYS A 109 21.07 2.38 2.78
C CYS A 109 20.37 3.68 2.32
N LYS A 110 19.13 3.92 2.74
CA LYS A 110 18.37 5.13 2.37
C LYS A 110 19.00 6.36 3.04
N SER A 111 19.55 7.28 2.24
CA SER A 111 20.38 8.41 2.69
C SER A 111 19.77 9.30 3.78
N ILE A 112 18.44 9.46 3.75
CA ILE A 112 17.66 10.12 4.80
C ILE A 112 16.26 9.51 4.87
N ASN A 113 15.73 9.36 6.07
CA ASN A 113 14.34 9.00 6.32
C ASN A 113 13.80 9.73 7.54
N THR A 114 12.52 10.07 7.54
CA THR A 114 11.85 10.72 8.68
C THR A 114 10.70 9.84 9.15
N PHE A 115 10.71 9.46 10.42
CA PHE A 115 9.58 8.81 11.09
C PHE A 115 8.72 9.85 11.81
N VAL A 116 7.41 9.81 11.61
CA VAL A 116 6.39 10.67 12.22
C VAL A 116 5.69 9.91 13.34
N HIS A 117 5.49 10.57 14.48
CA HIS A 117 4.97 9.98 15.70
C HIS A 117 3.60 10.57 16.09
N GLY A 118 2.91 9.94 17.04
CA GLY A 118 1.57 10.33 17.47
C GLY A 118 0.47 9.60 16.69
N ASN A 119 -0.61 10.31 16.36
CA ASN A 119 -1.82 9.69 15.83
C ASN A 119 -1.84 9.62 14.29
N LYS A 120 -2.07 8.41 13.75
CA LYS A 120 -2.22 8.14 12.31
C LYS A 120 -3.34 8.96 11.64
N ASN A 121 -4.42 9.24 12.36
CA ASN A 121 -5.55 9.99 11.81
C ASN A 121 -5.20 11.47 11.58
N ASP A 122 -4.41 12.08 12.46
CA ASP A 122 -4.01 13.48 12.37
C ASP A 122 -3.09 13.70 11.14
N ILE A 123 -2.30 12.69 10.78
CA ILE A 123 -1.51 12.63 9.54
C ILE A 123 -2.43 12.50 8.31
N LYS A 124 -3.45 11.63 8.35
CA LYS A 124 -4.44 11.52 7.26
C LYS A 124 -5.20 12.84 7.05
N ASP A 125 -5.53 13.55 8.13
CA ASP A 125 -6.26 14.82 8.05
C ASP A 125 -5.42 15.99 7.45
N ILE A 126 -4.11 15.81 7.19
CA ILE A 126 -3.31 16.72 6.35
C ILE A 126 -3.77 16.67 4.88
N CYS A 127 -4.29 15.53 4.42
CA CYS A 127 -4.90 15.40 3.08
C CYS A 127 -6.30 16.03 2.98
N LYS A 128 -6.74 16.76 4.01
CA LYS A 128 -7.98 17.55 4.07
C LYS A 128 -7.64 18.96 4.54
N ASP A 129 -8.57 19.90 4.44
CA ASP A 129 -8.37 21.25 4.97
C ASP A 129 -8.53 21.33 6.50
N LYS A 130 -8.90 20.23 7.16
CA LYS A 130 -8.87 20.12 8.63
C LYS A 130 -7.46 20.32 9.19
N ASN A 131 -6.46 19.56 8.73
CA ASN A 131 -5.08 19.67 9.19
C ASN A 131 -4.05 19.95 8.07
N GLY A 132 -4.49 20.26 6.85
CA GLY A 132 -3.60 20.62 5.74
C GLY A 132 -3.85 22.00 5.16
N LYS A 133 -2.84 22.55 4.49
CA LYS A 133 -2.94 23.62 3.50
C LYS A 133 -2.29 23.14 2.19
N PRO A 134 -2.73 23.61 1.00
CA PRO A 134 -2.01 23.37 -0.26
C PRO A 134 -0.54 23.81 -0.16
N TYR A 135 0.36 23.09 -0.83
CA TYR A 135 1.80 23.38 -0.84
C TYR A 135 2.44 23.37 -2.24
N GLY A 136 1.67 23.06 -3.29
CA GLY A 136 2.11 23.01 -4.68
C GLY A 136 1.94 21.60 -5.27
N GLY A 137 1.36 21.51 -6.47
CA GLY A 137 0.98 20.23 -7.07
C GLY A 137 0.06 19.42 -6.14
N ASN A 138 0.36 18.14 -5.94
CA ASN A 138 -0.35 17.26 -4.99
C ASN A 138 0.22 17.31 -3.55
N LEU A 139 1.15 18.23 -3.26
CA LEU A 139 1.73 18.38 -1.93
C LEU A 139 0.86 19.25 -1.01
N ARG A 140 0.80 18.87 0.27
CA ARG A 140 0.10 19.59 1.33
C ARG A 140 0.97 19.69 2.58
N ILE A 141 1.01 20.87 3.19
CA ILE A 141 1.72 21.15 4.44
C ILE A 141 0.76 21.03 5.63
N SER A 142 1.22 20.46 6.75
CA SER A 142 0.41 20.32 7.95
C SER A 142 0.16 21.67 8.63
N LYS A 143 -1.05 21.84 9.21
CA LYS A 143 -1.38 22.96 10.09
C LYS A 143 -0.80 22.74 11.49
N SER A 144 -0.94 21.52 12.02
CA SER A 144 -0.28 21.12 13.28
C SER A 144 1.18 20.73 13.05
N PRO A 145 2.09 21.02 13.99
CA PRO A 145 3.39 20.36 14.06
C PRO A 145 3.27 18.92 14.57
N PHE A 146 4.22 18.07 14.17
CA PHE A 146 4.32 16.66 14.54
C PHE A 146 5.67 16.37 15.19
N GLN A 147 5.71 15.44 16.14
CA GLN A 147 6.98 14.89 16.63
C GLN A 147 7.56 13.99 15.54
N VAL A 148 8.81 14.24 15.14
CA VAL A 148 9.49 13.44 14.11
C VAL A 148 10.91 13.04 14.52
N THR A 149 11.38 11.91 14.03
CA THR A 149 12.77 11.48 14.17
C THR A 149 13.38 11.31 12.79
N ILE A 150 14.35 12.16 12.48
CA ILE A 150 15.07 12.19 11.20
C ILE A 150 16.31 11.30 11.34
N CYS A 151 16.35 10.23 10.57
CA CYS A 151 17.48 9.31 10.46
C CYS A 151 18.29 9.66 9.21
N LYS A 152 19.44 10.34 9.37
CA LYS A 152 20.37 10.66 8.28
C LYS A 152 21.51 9.64 8.25
N HIS A 153 21.82 9.07 7.09
CA HIS A 153 22.92 8.12 6.94
C HIS A 153 24.28 8.81 7.20
N LYS A 154 25.20 8.12 7.86
CA LYS A 154 26.53 8.63 8.24
C LYS A 154 27.62 8.33 7.20
N GLY A 155 27.50 7.22 6.47
CA GLY A 155 28.54 6.73 5.55
C GLY A 155 28.31 7.10 4.09
N GLY A 156 29.39 7.05 3.29
CA GLY A 156 29.32 7.13 1.81
C GLY A 156 28.92 5.82 1.13
N SER A 157 29.07 4.67 1.79
CA SER A 157 28.58 3.38 1.30
C SER A 157 27.05 3.34 1.23
N THR A 158 26.51 2.82 0.13
CA THR A 158 25.09 2.47 -0.01
C THR A 158 24.78 1.03 0.41
N ARG A 159 25.80 0.25 0.80
CA ARG A 159 25.69 -1.15 1.24
C ARG A 159 25.75 -1.25 2.78
N PRO A 160 25.02 -2.20 3.40
CA PRO A 160 25.11 -2.50 4.84
C PRO A 160 26.54 -2.77 5.34
N PRO A 161 26.82 -2.57 6.65
CA PRO A 161 25.91 -2.05 7.68
C PRO A 161 25.62 -0.55 7.52
N CYS A 162 24.35 -0.17 7.66
CA CYS A 162 23.90 1.21 7.46
C CYS A 162 23.86 1.97 8.79
N HIS A 163 24.78 2.91 8.99
CA HIS A 163 24.87 3.69 10.23
C HIS A 163 24.14 5.03 10.15
N TYR A 164 23.37 5.37 11.18
CA TYR A 164 22.49 6.55 11.16
C TYR A 164 22.78 7.54 12.29
N LYS A 165 22.64 8.84 12.01
CA LYS A 165 22.51 9.91 12.99
C LYS A 165 21.02 10.25 13.14
N ALA A 166 20.50 10.12 14.35
CA ALA A 166 19.16 10.57 14.69
C ALA A 166 19.15 12.07 14.98
N THR A 167 18.06 12.75 14.58
CA THR A 167 17.72 14.11 15.00
C THR A 167 16.26 14.11 15.44
N LYS A 168 16.00 14.54 16.68
CA LYS A 168 14.64 14.69 17.23
C LYS A 168 14.15 16.09 16.89
N ASP A 169 12.91 16.21 16.40
CA ASP A 169 12.34 17.48 15.93
C ASP A 169 10.83 17.52 16.25
N TYR A 170 10.24 18.72 16.25
CA TYR A 170 8.81 18.98 16.42
C TYR A 170 8.37 20.13 15.50
N ARG A 171 7.82 19.78 14.33
CA ARG A 171 7.65 20.71 13.21
C ARG A 171 6.49 20.35 12.30
N VAL A 172 6.06 21.27 11.46
CA VAL A 172 5.17 20.95 10.33
C VAL A 172 5.89 20.06 9.31
N ILE A 173 5.11 19.23 8.63
CA ILE A 173 5.56 18.28 7.62
C ILE A 173 4.82 18.52 6.29
N VAL A 174 5.43 18.14 5.18
CA VAL A 174 4.80 18.15 3.85
C VAL A 174 4.69 16.72 3.35
N ILE A 175 3.50 16.37 2.86
CA ILE A 175 3.19 15.07 2.27
C ILE A 175 2.55 15.25 0.89
N GLY A 176 2.74 14.27 0.01
CA GLY A 176 1.92 14.12 -1.18
C GLY A 176 0.67 13.32 -0.85
N CYS A 177 -0.48 13.81 -1.33
CA CYS A 177 -1.80 13.22 -1.07
C CYS A 177 -2.47 12.79 -2.37
N GLU A 178 -3.03 11.58 -2.39
CA GLU A 178 -3.83 11.06 -3.51
C GLU A 178 -5.13 10.47 -2.96
N LYS A 179 -6.27 10.84 -3.57
CA LYS A 179 -7.65 10.45 -3.15
C LYS A 179 -7.91 10.58 -1.63
N GLY A 180 -7.26 11.54 -0.96
CA GLY A 180 -7.40 11.79 0.48
C GLY A 180 -6.51 10.93 1.40
N TRP A 181 -5.50 10.23 0.86
CA TRP A 181 -4.53 9.42 1.61
C TRP A 181 -3.09 9.94 1.45
N PRO A 182 -2.26 9.93 2.52
CA PRO A 182 -0.82 10.19 2.43
C PRO A 182 -0.09 9.10 1.63
N VAL A 183 0.60 9.47 0.55
CA VAL A 183 1.33 8.52 -0.32
C VAL A 183 2.80 8.88 -0.54
N HIS A 184 3.24 10.07 -0.13
CA HIS A 184 4.62 10.54 -0.25
C HIS A 184 4.98 11.44 0.95
N PHE A 185 6.24 11.43 1.40
CA PHE A 185 6.76 12.33 2.44
C PHE A 185 7.89 13.17 1.85
N MET A 186 7.76 14.51 1.88
CA MET A 186 8.80 15.40 1.35
C MET A 186 9.97 15.48 2.34
N SER A 187 11.12 14.97 1.91
CA SER A 187 12.34 14.95 2.73
C SER A 187 13.01 16.32 2.85
N PRO A 188 13.66 16.66 3.98
CA PRO A 188 14.47 17.87 4.11
C PRO A 188 15.57 18.04 3.06
N LEU A 189 16.06 16.96 2.42
CA LEU A 189 17.01 17.10 1.30
C LEU A 189 16.35 17.60 0.02
N SER A 190 15.12 17.15 -0.28
CA SER A 190 14.31 17.62 -1.42
C SER A 190 13.90 19.09 -1.30
N LEU A 191 14.06 19.65 -0.10
CA LEU A 191 13.78 21.04 0.26
C LEU A 191 14.88 21.97 -0.28
N HIS A 192 16.16 21.58 -0.18
CA HIS A 192 17.27 22.35 -0.75
C HIS A 192 17.31 22.35 -2.28
N THR A 193 16.59 21.43 -2.93
CA THR A 193 16.46 21.33 -4.39
C THR A 193 15.11 21.86 -4.91
N SER A 194 14.28 22.48 -4.06
CA SER A 194 13.00 23.07 -4.47
C SER A 194 13.11 24.58 -4.67
N SER A 195 12.13 25.18 -5.37
CA SER A 195 12.07 26.62 -5.64
C SER A 195 12.32 27.45 -4.36
N PRO A 196 13.08 28.56 -4.40
CA PRO A 196 13.37 29.38 -3.23
C PRO A 196 12.12 29.89 -2.49
N GLU A 197 10.97 30.03 -3.18
CA GLU A 197 9.70 30.33 -2.53
C GLU A 197 9.21 29.22 -1.59
N LEU A 198 9.39 27.95 -1.97
CA LEU A 198 9.06 26.80 -1.14
C LEU A 198 10.04 26.73 0.06
N VAL A 199 11.33 27.02 -0.16
CA VAL A 199 12.30 27.14 0.93
C VAL A 199 11.88 28.22 1.93
N LEU A 200 11.47 29.41 1.45
CA LEU A 200 10.97 30.50 2.28
C LEU A 200 9.68 30.14 3.04
N LEU A 201 8.71 29.48 2.39
CA LEU A 201 7.47 29.01 3.04
C LEU A 201 7.74 27.99 4.14
N PHE A 202 8.68 27.06 3.92
CA PHE A 202 9.13 26.13 4.95
C PHE A 202 9.85 26.84 6.10
N LEU A 203 10.82 27.73 5.82
CA LEU A 203 11.57 28.45 6.86
C LEU A 203 10.64 29.32 7.72
N ARG A 204 9.66 30.00 7.12
CA ARG A 204 8.60 30.75 7.83
C ARG A 204 7.67 29.87 8.68
N SER A 205 7.64 28.56 8.44
CA SER A 205 6.81 27.59 9.16
C SER A 205 7.59 26.76 10.20
N ILE A 206 8.90 27.01 10.38
CA ILE A 206 9.69 26.43 11.48
C ILE A 206 9.62 27.40 12.66
N SER A 207 8.92 27.00 13.73
CA SER A 207 8.89 27.77 14.98
C SER A 207 10.31 27.96 15.54
N PRO A 208 10.68 29.16 16.03
CA PRO A 208 12.04 29.46 16.50
C PRO A 208 12.33 28.88 17.90
N LEU A 209 12.14 27.57 18.05
CA LEU A 209 12.11 26.87 19.33
C LEU A 209 13.24 25.84 19.45
N HIS A 210 14.47 26.28 19.11
CA HIS A 210 15.74 25.74 19.63
C HIS A 210 16.97 26.67 19.42
N ARG A 211 16.79 28.00 19.25
CA ARG A 211 17.90 28.98 19.37
C ARG A 211 17.94 29.51 20.81
N GLY A 212 18.31 28.63 21.74
CA GLY A 212 18.23 28.92 23.17
C GLY A 212 18.90 27.86 24.05
N ASN A 213 20.20 27.59 23.83
CA ASN A 213 21.23 27.88 24.84
C ASN A 213 22.63 27.62 24.26
N ILE A 214 23.30 28.67 23.75
CA ILE A 214 24.74 28.68 23.48
C ILE A 214 25.26 30.10 23.81
N HIS A 215 25.51 30.35 25.08
CA HIS A 215 26.34 31.44 25.59
C HIS A 215 26.80 31.06 27.00
N CYS A 216 28.05 31.41 27.32
CA CYS A 216 28.85 30.83 28.41
C CYS A 216 29.16 29.35 28.16
#